data_AF-A0A7K5QVI3-F1
#
_entry.id   AF-A0A7K5QVI3-F1
#
_cell.length_a   1.000
_cell.length_b   1.000
_cell.length_c   1.000
_cell.angle_alpha   90.00
_cell.angle_beta   90.00
_cell.angle_gamma   90.00
#
_symmetry.space_group_name_H-M   'P 1'
#
loop_
_entity.id
_entity.type
_entity.pdbx_description
1 polymer ?
#
loop_
_entity_poly.entity_id
_entity_poly.type
_entity_poly.pdbx_seq_one_letter_code
_entity_poly.pdbx_strand_id
1 'polypeptide(L)'
;VVKEMDNEKRIRLLQFVTGTCRLPVGGFAELIGVNGPQKFCIDKVGKETWLPRSHTCFNRLDLPPYKSYEQLKEKLLYAIEETEGFGQE
;
A
#
# COMPACT_ATOMS: atom_id res chain seq x y z
N VAL A 1 -12.45 -0.54 -3.70
CA VAL A 1 -11.36 0.37 -4.13
C VAL A 1 -10.39 -0.30 -5.08
N VAL A 2 -9.57 -1.29 -4.68
CA VAL A 2 -8.55 -1.89 -5.57
C VAL A 2 -9.11 -2.42 -6.89
N LYS A 3 -10.29 -3.04 -6.88
CA LYS A 3 -10.95 -3.54 -8.10
C LYS A 3 -11.32 -2.43 -9.10
N GLU A 4 -11.54 -1.21 -8.63
CA GLU A 4 -11.88 -0.03 -9.45
C GLU A 4 -10.64 0.73 -9.95
N MET A 5 -9.46 0.43 -9.41
CA MET A 5 -8.20 1.04 -9.86
C MET A 5 -7.79 0.49 -11.23
N ASP A 6 -7.28 1.37 -12.08
CA ASP A 6 -6.52 1.00 -13.28
C ASP A 6 -5.18 0.32 -12.92
N ASN A 7 -4.49 -0.22 -13.92
CA ASN A 7 -3.24 -0.95 -13.69
C ASN A 7 -2.12 -0.07 -13.11
N GLU A 8 -2.06 1.20 -13.50
CA GLU A 8 -1.07 2.16 -13.00
C GLU A 8 -1.23 2.37 -11.49
N LYS A 9 -2.46 2.63 -11.03
CA LYS A 9 -2.77 2.80 -9.60
C LYS A 9 -2.57 1.52 -8.81
N ARG A 10 -2.84 0.34 -9.40
CA ARG A 10 -2.54 -0.95 -8.75
C ARG A 10 -1.04 -1.15 -8.56
N ILE A 11 -0.23 -0.77 -9.55
CA ILE A 11 1.23 -0.83 -9.46
C ILE A 11 1.75 0.17 -8.41
N ARG A 12 1.24 1.41 -8.41
CA ARG A 12 1.58 2.40 -7.37
C ARG A 12 1.19 1.92 -5.98
N LEU A 13 0.03 1.30 -5.80
CA LEU A 13 -0.37 0.72 -4.51
C LEU A 13 0.58 -0.41 -4.08
N LEU A 14 0.99 -1.27 -5.02
CA LEU A 14 1.96 -2.32 -4.72
C LEU A 14 3.30 -1.71 -4.27
N GLN A 15 3.80 -0.71 -5.00
CA GLN A 15 5.02 0.00 -4.65
C GLN A 15 4.91 0.74 -3.32
N PHE A 16 3.77 1.38 -3.06
CA PHE A 16 3.51 2.07 -1.81
C PHE A 16 3.66 1.12 -0.61
N VAL A 17 3.12 -0.09 -0.69
CA VAL A 17 3.13 -1.03 0.45
C VAL A 17 4.36 -1.92 0.50
N THR A 18 4.97 -2.26 -0.63
CA THR A 18 6.09 -3.23 -0.70
C THR A 18 7.43 -2.61 -1.09
N GLY A 19 7.45 -1.32 -1.43
CA GLY A 19 8.65 -0.61 -1.91
C GLY A 19 9.03 -0.94 -3.35
N THR A 20 8.29 -1.82 -4.05
CA THR A 20 8.59 -2.21 -5.42
C THR A 20 7.35 -2.35 -6.29
N CYS A 21 7.48 -2.10 -7.59
CA CYS A 21 6.42 -2.29 -8.58
C CYS A 21 6.36 -3.74 -9.13
N ARG A 22 7.20 -4.66 -8.61
CA ARG A 22 7.34 -6.03 -9.12
C ARG A 22 6.95 -7.07 -8.07
N LEU A 23 6.32 -8.14 -8.51
CA LEU A 23 6.06 -9.32 -7.68
C LEU A 23 7.15 -10.38 -7.87
N PRO A 24 7.37 -11.23 -6.85
CA PRO A 24 8.11 -12.49 -7.00
C PRO A 24 7.49 -13.39 -8.07
N VAL A 25 8.26 -14.35 -8.59
CA VAL A 25 7.79 -15.29 -9.62
C VAL A 25 6.60 -16.13 -9.11
N GLY A 26 6.60 -16.56 -7.85
CA GLY A 26 5.45 -17.23 -7.21
C GLY A 26 4.34 -16.28 -6.74
N GLY A 27 4.39 -14.99 -7.12
CA GLY A 27 3.37 -14.00 -6.82
C GLY A 27 3.35 -13.54 -5.35
N PHE A 28 2.17 -13.11 -4.88
CA PHE A 28 1.98 -12.55 -3.53
C PHE A 28 2.30 -13.53 -2.39
N ALA A 29 2.25 -14.84 -2.65
CA ALA A 29 2.54 -15.87 -1.65
C ALA A 29 4.02 -15.88 -1.24
N GLU A 30 4.91 -15.41 -2.11
CA GLU A 30 6.35 -15.40 -1.92
C GLU A 30 6.91 -14.00 -1.62
N LEU A 31 6.05 -13.06 -1.19
CA LEU A 31 6.52 -11.74 -0.78
C LEU A 31 7.55 -11.86 0.36
N ILE A 32 8.63 -11.09 0.23
CA ILE A 32 9.73 -11.04 1.18
C ILE A 32 9.69 -9.68 1.88
N GLY A 33 9.89 -9.69 3.19
CA GLY A 33 10.16 -8.51 4.00
C GLY A 33 11.57 -8.58 4.58
N VAL A 34 11.87 -7.70 5.53
CA VAL A 34 13.21 -7.56 6.13
C VAL A 34 13.69 -8.83 6.86
N ASN A 35 12.77 -9.65 7.39
CA ASN A 35 13.08 -10.86 8.16
C ASN A 35 12.73 -12.16 7.43
N GLY A 36 12.62 -12.13 6.09
CA GLY A 36 12.25 -13.29 5.27
C GLY A 36 10.82 -13.24 4.74
N PRO A 37 10.16 -14.40 4.49
CA PRO A 37 8.82 -14.43 3.92
C PRO A 37 7.80 -13.63 4.76
N GLN A 38 7.18 -12.63 4.14
CA GLN A 38 6.26 -11.70 4.79
C GLN A 38 5.12 -11.36 3.84
N LYS A 39 3.92 -11.82 4.19
CA LYS A 39 2.71 -11.54 3.40
C LYS A 39 2.34 -10.07 3.48
N PHE A 40 1.63 -9.60 2.45
CA PHE A 40 0.93 -8.33 2.49
C PHE A 40 -0.08 -8.32 3.64
N CYS A 41 -0.03 -7.32 4.51
CA CYS A 41 -0.95 -7.18 5.63
C CYS A 41 -1.54 -5.76 5.75
N ILE A 42 -2.73 -5.67 6.33
CA ILE A 42 -3.43 -4.41 6.58
C ILE A 42 -3.76 -4.34 8.06
N ASP A 43 -3.27 -3.31 8.73
CA ASP A 43 -3.57 -3.06 10.14
C ASP A 43 -4.41 -1.80 10.29
N LYS A 44 -5.41 -1.84 11.18
CA LYS A 44 -6.25 -0.69 11.50
C LYS A 44 -5.53 0.21 12.52
N VAL A 45 -5.09 1.39 12.12
CA VAL A 45 -4.24 2.26 12.97
C VAL A 45 -4.62 3.74 12.84
N GLY A 46 -4.59 4.48 13.94
CA GLY A 46 -4.68 5.94 13.93
C GLY A 46 -6.09 6.50 13.96
N LYS A 47 -6.23 7.76 13.51
CA LYS A 47 -7.48 8.53 13.50
C LYS A 47 -8.02 8.66 12.07
N GLU A 48 -9.33 8.79 11.92
CA GLU A 48 -10.00 8.93 10.60
C GLU A 48 -9.49 10.09 9.73
N THR A 49 -8.83 11.08 10.33
CA THR A 49 -8.25 12.24 9.63
C THR A 49 -6.86 11.96 9.06
N TRP A 50 -6.21 10.87 9.47
CA TRP A 50 -4.86 10.53 9.02
C TRP A 50 -4.87 9.96 7.61
N LEU A 51 -3.74 10.05 6.93
CA LEU A 51 -3.51 9.33 5.67
C LEU A 51 -3.09 7.89 5.95
N PRO A 52 -3.34 6.95 5.01
CA PRO A 52 -2.73 5.63 5.07
C PRO A 52 -1.21 5.75 5.06
N ARG A 53 -0.55 4.85 5.77
CA ARG A 53 0.92 4.78 5.80
C ARG A 53 1.34 3.37 5.46
N SER A 54 2.54 3.22 4.93
CA SER A 54 3.12 1.92 4.66
C SER A 54 4.39 1.69 5.48
N HIS A 55 4.65 0.42 5.75
CA HIS A 55 5.93 -0.05 6.26
C HIS A 55 6.45 -1.07 5.25
N THR A 56 7.19 -0.60 4.25
CA THR A 56 7.62 -1.39 3.09
C THR A 56 8.46 -2.59 3.49
N CYS A 57 9.31 -2.46 4.51
CA CYS A 57 10.08 -3.56 5.08
C CYS A 57 9.23 -4.75 5.56
N PHE A 58 7.94 -4.52 5.85
CA PHE A 58 7.03 -5.53 6.38
C PHE A 58 5.83 -5.81 5.46
N ASN A 59 5.80 -5.25 4.25
CA ASN A 59 4.67 -5.34 3.33
C ASN A 59 3.34 -4.95 4.00
N ARG A 60 3.37 -3.95 4.91
CA ARG A 60 2.23 -3.56 5.74
C ARG A 60 1.64 -2.22 5.31
N LEU A 61 0.31 -2.20 5.19
CA LEU A 61 -0.50 -0.99 5.04
C LEU A 61 -1.21 -0.68 6.36
N ASP A 62 -0.82 0.41 7.01
CA ASP A 62 -1.55 0.98 8.14
C ASP A 62 -2.73 1.80 7.59
N LEU A 63 -3.95 1.32 7.81
CA LEU A 63 -5.17 1.92 7.30
C LEU A 63 -5.98 2.58 8.45
N PRO A 64 -6.21 3.89 8.38
CA PRO A 64 -7.06 4.58 9.33
C PRO A 64 -8.52 4.08 9.33
N PRO A 65 -9.23 4.23 10.46
CA PRO A 65 -10.60 3.77 10.61
C PRO A 65 -11.61 4.70 9.92
N TYR A 66 -11.54 4.82 8.59
CA TYR A 66 -12.42 5.69 7.80
C TYR A 66 -13.89 5.30 7.95
N LYS A 67 -14.76 6.31 7.95
CA LYS A 67 -16.21 6.14 8.19
C LYS A 67 -17.01 5.84 6.92
N SER A 68 -16.45 6.14 5.75
CA SER A 68 -17.11 5.89 4.46
C SER A 68 -16.15 5.30 3.43
N TYR A 69 -16.75 4.67 2.42
CA TYR A 69 -16.03 4.12 1.28
C TYR A 69 -15.32 5.21 0.47
N GLU A 70 -16.01 6.35 0.30
CA GLU A 70 -15.54 7.52 -0.43
C GLU A 70 -14.30 8.10 0.25
N GLN A 71 -14.33 8.24 1.57
CA GLN A 71 -13.20 8.72 2.35
C GLN A 71 -12.00 7.77 2.22
N LEU A 72 -12.22 6.45 2.33
CA LEU A 72 -11.15 5.47 2.15
C LEU A 72 -10.54 5.57 0.75
N LYS A 73 -11.39 5.67 -0.29
CA LYS A 73 -10.95 5.77 -1.68
C LYS A 73 -10.13 7.03 -1.92
N GLU A 74 -10.65 8.19 -1.50
CA GLU A 74 -9.98 9.48 -1.64
C GLU A 74 -8.61 9.48 -0.95
N LYS A 75 -8.56 9.10 0.33
CA LYS A 75 -7.34 9.13 1.13
C LYS A 75 -6.30 8.10 0.66
N LEU A 76 -6.75 6.93 0.19
CA LEU A 76 -5.86 5.92 -0.37
C LEU A 76 -5.28 6.35 -1.71
N LEU A 77 -6.09 6.90 -2.61
CA LEU A 77 -5.62 7.41 -3.90
C LEU A 77 -4.62 8.55 -3.71
N TYR A 78 -4.96 9.52 -2.85
CA TYR A 78 -4.06 10.60 -2.50
C TYR A 78 -2.71 10.08 -1.98
N ALA A 79 -2.72 9.12 -1.04
CA ALA A 79 -1.47 8.59 -0.49
C ALA A 79 -0.60 7.87 -1.53
N ILE A 80 -1.18 7.09 -2.45
CA ILE A 80 -0.38 6.38 -3.46
C ILE A 80 0.10 7.28 -4.61
N GLU A 81 -0.60 8.38 -4.88
CA GLU A 81 -0.23 9.36 -5.92
C GLU A 81 0.84 10.33 -5.41
N GLU A 82 0.76 10.77 -4.16
CA GLU A 82 1.71 11.75 -3.57
C GLU A 82 3.00 11.12 -3.04
N THR A 83 3.14 9.79 -3.05
CA THR A 83 4.35 9.09 -2.56
C THR A 83 5.43 8.92 -3.65
N GLU A 84 5.41 9.69 -4.75
CA GLU A 84 6.38 9.63 -5.86
C GLU A 84 7.85 10.00 -5.50
N GLY A 85 8.23 10.03 -4.22
CA GLY A 85 9.51 10.59 -3.75
C GLY A 85 10.66 9.62 -3.40
N PHE A 86 10.53 8.30 -3.59
CA PHE A 86 11.59 7.34 -3.16
C PHE A 86 12.34 6.62 -4.29
N GLY A 87 12.24 7.10 -5.55
CA GLY A 87 12.79 6.40 -6.72
C GLY A 87 13.45 7.27 -7.80
N GLN A 88 13.82 8.52 -7.50
CA GLN A 88 14.68 9.34 -8.37
C GLN A 88 16.05 9.53 -7.71
N GLU A 89 16.91 8.50 -7.82
CA GLU A 89 18.37 8.62 -7.88
C GLU A 89 18.90 7.61 -8.91
#